data_AF-A0A914P469-F1
#
_entry.id   AF-A0A914P469-F1
#
_cell.length_a   1.000
_cell.length_b   1.000
_cell.length_c   1.000
_cell.angle_alpha   90.00
_cell.angle_beta   90.00
_cell.angle_gamma   90.00
#
_symmetry.space_group_name_H-M   'P 1'
#
loop_
_entity.id
_entity.type
_entity.pdbx_description
1 polymer ?
#
loop_
_entity_poly.entity_id
_entity_poly.type
_entity_poly.pdbx_seq_one_letter_code
_entity_poly.pdbx_strand_id
1 'polypeptide(L)'
;MAASVATSTMPISSSLTADSTSSAASSSSASSSGGLPPNHSLAASWSTTNNNNAQNKGYRPDDAVRIFGSKLTSFEHSEIYNYQRIYFVGSQAKKRGGMSGCANNNGYDDEHGSYILVPHDHVAYRYEILKVIGKGSFGQVIKAYDHKYQQYVALKLVRNEKRFHRQAQEEIRILDHLRRQDSDGSYNIIHMLDHFSFPYKEK
;
A
#
# COMPACT_ATOMS: atom_id res chain seq x y z
N MET A 1 13.36 -15.18 -4.72
CA MET A 1 12.19 -14.89 -3.87
C MET A 1 12.34 -13.47 -3.37
N ALA A 2 11.51 -12.51 -3.80
CA ALA A 2 11.60 -11.18 -3.22
C ALA A 2 11.03 -11.24 -1.79
N ALA A 3 11.91 -11.39 -0.80
CA ALA A 3 11.56 -11.15 0.59
C ALA A 3 11.17 -9.68 0.68
N SER A 4 9.90 -9.44 0.99
CA SER A 4 9.33 -8.11 1.11
C SER A 4 9.17 -7.81 2.59
N VAL A 5 9.97 -6.87 3.10
CA VAL A 5 9.88 -6.38 4.49
C VAL A 5 9.10 -5.08 4.46
N ALA A 6 7.94 -5.05 5.14
CA ALA A 6 7.15 -3.83 5.32
C ALA A 6 7.55 -3.16 6.63
N THR A 7 7.91 -1.87 6.60
CA THR A 7 8.17 -1.06 7.79
C THR A 7 7.28 0.18 7.80
N SER A 8 6.85 0.59 8.99
CA SER A 8 6.15 1.87 9.16
C SER A 8 7.17 2.99 9.30
N THR A 9 6.94 4.11 8.61
CA THR A 9 7.62 5.37 8.93
C THR A 9 6.79 6.09 9.98
N MET A 10 7.37 6.38 11.15
CA MET A 10 6.78 7.26 12.16
C MET A 10 6.30 8.58 11.50
N PRO A 11 5.16 9.14 11.92
CA PRO A 11 4.68 10.40 11.38
C PRO A 11 5.68 11.53 11.73
N ILE A 12 6.13 12.26 10.72
CA ILE A 12 6.88 13.50 10.94
C ILE A 12 5.90 14.50 11.55
N SER A 13 6.08 14.81 12.84
CA SER A 13 5.35 15.86 13.53
C SER A 13 5.67 17.21 12.88
N SER A 14 4.74 17.75 12.10
CA SER A 14 4.81 19.11 11.60
C SER A 14 4.36 20.09 12.69
N SER A 15 5.26 20.42 13.62
CA SER A 15 5.03 21.50 14.60
C SER A 15 5.02 22.85 13.87
N LEU A 16 3.84 23.47 13.78
CA LEU A 16 3.65 24.81 13.24
C LEU A 16 4.19 25.87 14.20
N THR A 17 4.95 26.83 13.68
CA THR A 17 5.05 28.18 14.26
C THR A 17 4.88 29.19 13.14
N ALA A 18 3.66 29.68 12.96
CA ALA A 18 3.35 30.86 12.17
C ALA A 18 2.86 31.96 13.13
N ASP A 19 3.47 33.12 13.03
CA ASP A 19 3.42 34.16 14.07
C ASP A 19 2.15 35.01 14.01
N SER A 20 1.89 35.72 15.11
CA SER A 20 0.70 36.55 15.30
C SER A 20 0.79 37.89 14.58
N THR A 21 -0.26 38.31 13.89
CA THR A 21 -0.54 39.74 13.69
C THR A 21 -2.04 40.02 13.68
N SER A 22 -2.47 40.84 14.64
CA SER A 22 -3.85 41.31 14.78
C SER A 22 -4.08 42.63 14.03
N SER A 23 -5.21 42.77 13.34
CA SER A 23 -5.86 44.07 13.12
C SER A 23 -7.37 43.89 12.97
N ALA A 24 -8.14 44.93 13.32
CA ALA A 24 -9.56 44.83 13.64
C ALA A 24 -10.43 45.84 12.88
N ALA A 25 -11.75 45.73 13.08
CA ALA A 25 -12.84 46.59 12.58
C ALA A 25 -13.11 46.49 11.06
N SER A 26 -14.37 46.38 10.61
CA SER A 26 -15.47 47.28 10.98
C SER A 26 -16.85 46.68 10.64
N SER A 27 -17.89 47.30 11.20
CA SER A 27 -19.31 46.90 11.11
C SER A 27 -20.03 47.53 9.92
N SER A 28 -21.04 46.84 9.39
CA SER A 28 -22.26 47.50 8.89
C SER A 28 -23.44 46.54 8.80
N SER A 29 -24.64 47.07 9.01
CA SER A 29 -25.92 46.37 9.10
C SER A 29 -26.84 46.75 7.93
N ALA A 30 -27.59 45.80 7.38
CA ALA A 30 -28.80 46.08 6.62
C ALA A 30 -29.77 44.89 6.71
N SER A 31 -31.07 45.15 6.47
CA SER A 31 -32.18 44.29 6.89
C SER A 31 -33.16 43.95 5.77
N SER A 32 -34.05 43.00 6.07
CA SER A 32 -35.47 42.91 5.64
C SER A 32 -35.91 41.90 4.56
N SER A 33 -36.92 41.11 4.98
CA SER A 33 -38.11 40.61 4.26
C SER A 33 -38.03 39.70 3.02
N GLY A 34 -38.44 38.43 3.23
CA GLY A 34 -39.74 37.94 2.72
C GLY A 34 -39.76 36.99 1.50
N GLY A 35 -40.30 35.76 1.67
CA GLY A 35 -40.80 34.92 0.57
C GLY A 35 -40.56 33.40 0.69
N LEU A 36 -41.64 32.62 0.90
CA LEU A 36 -41.73 31.14 0.84
C LEU A 36 -43.21 30.75 0.61
N PRO A 37 -43.56 29.48 0.23
CA PRO A 37 -42.83 28.42 -0.48
C PRO A 37 -43.45 28.29 -1.91
N PRO A 38 -43.91 27.14 -2.51
CA PRO A 38 -43.67 25.68 -2.31
C PRO A 38 -42.21 25.28 -2.61
N ASN A 39 -41.69 24.04 -2.56
CA ASN A 39 -42.15 22.63 -2.46
C ASN A 39 -42.44 21.85 -3.76
N HIS A 40 -41.41 21.19 -4.29
CA HIS A 40 -41.54 19.88 -4.94
C HIS A 40 -40.55 18.90 -4.27
N SER A 41 -41.08 17.83 -3.71
CA SER A 41 -40.33 16.93 -2.83
C SER A 41 -39.69 15.79 -3.61
N LEU A 42 -38.35 15.72 -3.62
CA LEU A 42 -37.59 14.50 -3.93
C LEU A 42 -36.51 14.32 -2.88
N ALA A 43 -36.93 13.92 -1.68
CA ALA A 43 -36.03 13.50 -0.61
C ALA A 43 -35.42 12.13 -0.95
N ALA A 44 -34.39 12.14 -1.82
CA ALA A 44 -33.43 11.05 -1.85
C ALA A 44 -32.74 11.02 -0.48
N SER A 45 -33.16 10.08 0.38
CA SER A 45 -32.59 9.90 1.71
C SER A 45 -31.13 9.48 1.59
N TRP A 46 -30.23 10.46 1.57
CA TRP A 46 -28.81 10.23 1.81
C TRP A 46 -28.66 9.84 3.28
N SER A 47 -28.76 8.55 3.54
CA SER A 47 -28.52 7.97 4.86
C SER A 47 -27.04 8.15 5.19
N THR A 48 -26.71 9.30 5.79
CA THR A 48 -25.42 9.62 6.41
C THR A 48 -25.20 8.72 7.62
N THR A 49 -24.88 7.45 7.37
CA THR A 49 -24.41 6.54 8.42
C THR A 49 -22.90 6.69 8.52
N ASN A 50 -22.50 7.72 9.25
CA ASN A 50 -21.12 8.00 9.61
C ASN A 50 -20.62 6.99 10.67
N ASN A 51 -20.12 5.83 10.23
CA ASN A 51 -19.25 4.95 11.03
C ASN A 51 -18.54 3.93 10.13
N ASN A 52 -17.24 4.09 9.89
CA ASN A 52 -16.44 3.12 9.13
C ASN A 52 -14.99 3.01 9.63
N ASN A 53 -14.80 2.46 10.84
CA ASN A 53 -13.65 1.56 11.06
C ASN A 53 -13.96 0.15 10.50
N ALA A 54 -14.57 0.13 9.30
CA ALA A 54 -14.81 -1.08 8.54
C ALA A 54 -13.51 -1.43 7.82
N GLN A 55 -12.62 -2.11 8.55
CA GLN A 55 -11.39 -2.69 8.01
C GLN A 55 -11.68 -3.31 6.63
N ASN A 56 -10.93 -2.89 5.59
CA ASN A 56 -11.15 -3.36 4.23
C ASN A 56 -11.00 -4.89 4.21
N LYS A 57 -12.12 -5.61 4.01
CA LYS A 57 -12.15 -7.08 4.14
C LYS A 57 -11.47 -7.81 2.98
N GLY A 58 -11.18 -7.10 1.88
CA GLY A 58 -10.69 -7.67 0.63
C GLY A 58 -11.68 -8.62 -0.04
N TYR A 59 -11.52 -8.80 -1.34
CA TYR A 59 -12.25 -9.78 -2.14
C TYR A 59 -11.67 -11.18 -1.92
N ARG A 60 -12.49 -12.22 -2.15
CA ARG A 60 -11.96 -13.57 -2.42
C ARG A 60 -11.34 -13.60 -3.82
N PRO A 61 -10.40 -14.53 -4.13
CA PRO A 61 -9.88 -14.69 -5.49
C PRO A 61 -10.97 -14.84 -6.55
N ASP A 62 -11.99 -15.67 -6.30
CA ASP A 62 -13.11 -15.89 -7.21
C ASP A 62 -13.84 -14.57 -7.57
N ASP A 63 -14.10 -13.74 -6.56
CA ASP A 63 -14.75 -12.44 -6.71
C ASP A 63 -13.85 -11.44 -7.42
N ALA A 64 -12.55 -11.43 -7.09
CA ALA A 64 -11.58 -10.55 -7.71
C ALA A 64 -11.38 -10.87 -9.20
N VAL A 65 -11.29 -12.16 -9.58
CA VAL A 65 -11.22 -12.58 -10.98
C VAL A 65 -12.49 -12.20 -11.73
N ARG A 66 -13.66 -12.38 -11.11
CA ARG A 66 -14.96 -12.01 -11.70
C ARG A 66 -15.13 -10.51 -11.94
N ILE A 67 -14.63 -9.66 -11.03
CA ILE A 67 -14.76 -8.20 -11.12
C ILE A 67 -13.64 -7.58 -11.97
N PHE A 68 -12.39 -8.03 -11.78
CA PHE A 68 -11.19 -7.40 -12.32
C PHE A 68 -10.47 -8.21 -13.41
N GLY A 69 -10.96 -9.40 -13.80
CA GLY A 69 -10.26 -10.31 -14.72
C GLY A 69 -9.81 -9.67 -16.03
N SER A 70 -10.62 -8.77 -16.61
CA SER A 70 -10.24 -8.00 -17.82
C SER A 70 -9.05 -7.03 -17.64
N LYS A 71 -8.52 -6.91 -16.41
CA LYS A 71 -7.39 -6.08 -16.00
C LYS A 71 -6.23 -6.89 -15.40
N LEU A 72 -6.36 -8.21 -15.36
CA LEU A 72 -5.32 -9.13 -14.94
C LEU A 72 -4.57 -9.67 -16.17
N THR A 73 -3.28 -9.95 -16.02
CA THR A 73 -2.49 -10.72 -16.98
C THR A 73 -2.78 -12.21 -16.84
N SER A 74 -2.43 -12.99 -17.87
CA SER A 74 -2.57 -14.46 -17.85
C SER A 74 -1.81 -15.13 -16.69
N PHE A 75 -0.74 -14.50 -16.19
CA PHE A 75 0.00 -14.98 -15.02
C PHE A 75 -0.77 -14.74 -13.71
N GLU A 76 -1.31 -13.52 -13.53
CA GLU A 76 -2.10 -13.15 -12.35
C GLU A 76 -3.39 -13.97 -12.25
N HIS A 77 -4.01 -14.35 -13.38
CA HIS A 77 -5.17 -15.24 -13.39
C HIS A 77 -4.94 -16.58 -12.67
N SER A 78 -3.71 -17.09 -12.65
CA SER A 78 -3.35 -18.28 -11.87
C SER A 78 -2.81 -17.91 -10.48
N GLU A 79 -1.94 -16.90 -10.40
CA GLU A 79 -1.26 -16.52 -9.15
C GLU A 79 -2.24 -16.01 -8.07
N ILE A 80 -3.33 -15.32 -8.46
CA ILE A 80 -4.28 -14.70 -7.53
C ILE A 80 -4.93 -15.70 -6.55
N TYR A 81 -5.04 -16.97 -6.93
CA TYR A 81 -5.58 -18.03 -6.07
C TYR A 81 -4.65 -18.44 -4.91
N ASN A 82 -3.36 -18.08 -4.98
CA ASN A 82 -2.42 -18.26 -3.87
C ASN A 82 -2.65 -17.27 -2.72
N TYR A 83 -3.51 -16.28 -2.91
CA TYR A 83 -3.77 -15.20 -1.94
C TYR A 83 -5.20 -15.30 -1.39
N GLN A 84 -5.35 -15.58 -0.10
CA GLN A 84 -6.67 -15.76 0.53
C GLN A 84 -7.57 -14.51 0.43
N ARG A 85 -6.98 -13.30 0.33
CA ARG A 85 -7.68 -12.02 0.23
C ARG A 85 -6.96 -11.06 -0.71
N ILE A 86 -7.75 -10.44 -1.59
CA ILE A 86 -7.32 -9.49 -2.62
C ILE A 86 -7.81 -8.10 -2.23
N TYR A 87 -6.90 -7.18 -1.91
CA TYR A 87 -7.22 -5.80 -1.53
C TYR A 87 -6.95 -4.80 -2.66
N PHE A 88 -5.97 -5.10 -3.52
CA PHE A 88 -5.57 -4.26 -4.65
C PHE A 88 -5.02 -5.09 -5.80
N VAL A 89 -5.41 -4.75 -7.04
CA VAL A 89 -5.01 -5.47 -8.26
C VAL A 89 -4.26 -4.61 -9.29
N GLY A 90 -4.06 -3.31 -9.03
CA GLY A 90 -3.33 -2.44 -9.97
C GLY A 90 -3.97 -2.28 -11.35
N SER A 91 -5.30 -2.19 -11.46
CA SER A 91 -6.04 -2.20 -12.75
C SER A 91 -5.68 -1.10 -13.75
N GLN A 92 -4.98 -0.04 -13.31
CA GLN A 92 -4.53 1.08 -14.15
C GLN A 92 -3.03 1.02 -14.48
N ALA A 93 -2.31 0.03 -13.93
CA ALA A 93 -0.88 -0.14 -14.16
C ALA A 93 -0.61 -0.64 -15.58
N LYS A 94 0.52 -0.21 -16.16
CA LYS A 94 1.05 -0.79 -17.40
C LYS A 94 1.80 -2.08 -17.08
N LYS A 95 1.05 -3.09 -16.63
CA LYS A 95 1.52 -4.38 -16.13
C LYS A 95 2.48 -5.06 -17.13
N ARG A 96 3.48 -5.76 -16.60
CA ARG A 96 4.33 -6.62 -17.42
C ARG A 96 3.56 -7.91 -17.71
N GLY A 97 3.36 -8.23 -18.99
CA GLY A 97 2.90 -9.55 -19.39
C GLY A 97 4.00 -10.59 -19.14
N GLY A 98 4.06 -11.12 -17.93
CA GLY A 98 5.04 -12.15 -17.56
C GLY A 98 4.90 -13.37 -18.46
N MET A 99 6.02 -13.83 -19.03
CA MET A 99 6.04 -14.94 -19.98
C MET A 99 6.57 -16.20 -19.27
N SER A 100 5.66 -17.12 -18.97
CA SER A 100 5.99 -18.37 -18.26
C SER A 100 7.09 -19.16 -18.97
N GLY A 101 8.17 -19.46 -18.25
CA GLY A 101 9.32 -20.18 -18.79
C GLY A 101 10.43 -19.29 -19.37
N CYS A 102 10.21 -17.97 -19.48
CA CYS A 102 11.30 -17.06 -19.81
C CYS A 102 12.30 -16.89 -18.66
N ALA A 103 13.53 -16.55 -19.02
CA ALA A 103 14.60 -16.18 -18.09
C ALA A 103 14.20 -15.00 -17.18
N ASN A 104 15.03 -14.73 -16.16
CA ASN A 104 14.86 -13.61 -15.24
C ASN A 104 13.45 -13.59 -14.60
N ASN A 105 13.06 -14.73 -14.03
CA ASN A 105 11.79 -14.92 -13.34
C ASN A 105 10.58 -14.57 -14.22
N ASN A 106 10.43 -15.23 -15.37
CA ASN A 106 9.36 -14.96 -16.35
C ASN A 106 9.35 -13.50 -16.88
N GLY A 107 10.49 -12.81 -16.85
CA GLY A 107 10.63 -11.40 -17.23
C GLY A 107 10.21 -10.37 -16.17
N TYR A 108 10.00 -10.79 -14.92
CA TYR A 108 9.72 -9.89 -13.79
C TYR A 108 10.98 -9.33 -13.10
N ASP A 109 12.12 -9.99 -13.23
CA ASP A 109 13.39 -9.53 -12.65
C ASP A 109 14.31 -8.95 -13.75
N ASP A 110 15.25 -8.10 -13.36
CA ASP A 110 16.35 -7.64 -14.23
C ASP A 110 17.52 -8.64 -14.28
N GLU A 111 18.60 -8.30 -14.99
CA GLU A 111 19.83 -9.10 -15.08
C GLU A 111 20.59 -9.23 -13.76
N HIS A 112 20.25 -8.45 -12.74
CA HIS A 112 20.81 -8.50 -11.40
C HIS A 112 19.84 -9.10 -10.36
N GLY A 113 18.73 -9.70 -10.82
CA GLY A 113 17.70 -10.27 -9.94
C GLY A 113 16.91 -9.24 -9.14
N SER A 114 16.94 -7.95 -9.50
CA SER A 114 16.06 -6.94 -8.89
C SER A 114 14.70 -6.96 -9.57
N TYR A 115 13.63 -6.92 -8.80
CA TYR A 115 12.27 -6.87 -9.35
C TYR A 115 12.02 -5.59 -10.16
N ILE A 116 11.47 -5.73 -11.36
CA ILE A 116 11.17 -4.61 -12.27
C ILE A 116 9.84 -3.98 -11.87
N LEU A 117 9.94 -2.90 -11.07
CA LEU A 117 8.80 -2.15 -10.55
C LEU A 117 7.97 -1.47 -11.66
N VAL A 118 6.66 -1.62 -11.58
CA VAL A 118 5.68 -0.88 -12.39
C VAL A 118 4.90 0.07 -11.46
N PRO A 119 4.90 1.39 -11.69
CA PRO A 119 4.09 2.33 -10.90
C PRO A 119 2.60 2.02 -10.96
N HIS A 120 1.91 2.15 -9.82
CA HIS A 120 0.51 1.80 -9.57
C HIS A 120 0.15 0.32 -9.75
N ASP A 121 1.13 -0.55 -9.97
CA ASP A 121 0.93 -2.00 -9.91
C ASP A 121 0.91 -2.49 -8.45
N HIS A 122 0.45 -3.71 -8.28
CA HIS A 122 0.28 -4.38 -7.00
C HIS A 122 1.54 -5.18 -6.59
N VAL A 123 1.72 -5.35 -5.28
CA VAL A 123 2.56 -6.40 -4.68
C VAL A 123 1.68 -7.23 -3.75
N ALA A 124 1.72 -8.56 -3.90
CA ALA A 124 0.98 -9.52 -3.07
C ALA A 124 -0.52 -9.18 -2.90
N TYR A 125 -1.13 -8.65 -3.97
CA TYR A 125 -2.53 -8.22 -4.05
C TYR A 125 -3.00 -7.29 -2.93
N ARG A 126 -2.09 -6.51 -2.36
CA ARG A 126 -2.34 -5.65 -1.18
C ARG A 126 -1.68 -4.27 -1.24
N TYR A 127 -0.43 -4.21 -1.68
CA TYR A 127 0.34 -2.97 -1.66
C TYR A 127 0.38 -2.35 -3.05
N GLU A 128 0.07 -1.06 -3.16
CA GLU A 128 0.22 -0.29 -4.41
C GLU A 128 1.62 0.33 -4.47
N ILE A 129 2.33 0.13 -5.58
CA ILE A 129 3.66 0.70 -5.84
C ILE A 129 3.53 2.19 -6.20
N LEU A 130 4.04 3.10 -5.37
CA LEU A 130 3.95 4.54 -5.65
C LEU A 130 5.26 5.15 -6.13
N LYS A 131 6.35 4.99 -5.36
CA LYS A 131 7.64 5.64 -5.66
C LYS A 131 8.81 4.86 -5.07
N VAL A 132 9.93 4.75 -5.78
CA VAL A 132 11.18 4.28 -5.19
C VAL A 132 11.74 5.33 -4.24
N ILE A 133 12.00 4.94 -2.99
CA ILE A 133 12.59 5.79 -1.94
C ILE A 133 14.02 5.38 -1.56
N GLY A 134 14.48 4.20 -2.00
CA GLY A 134 15.87 3.77 -1.87
C GLY A 134 16.25 2.67 -2.86
N LYS A 135 17.52 2.61 -3.23
CA LYS A 135 18.13 1.53 -4.05
C LYS A 135 19.50 1.19 -3.46
N GLY A 136 19.90 -0.08 -3.56
CA GLY A 136 21.22 -0.53 -3.11
C GLY A 136 21.53 -1.96 -3.57
N SER A 137 22.65 -2.51 -3.09
CA SER A 137 23.09 -3.88 -3.37
C SER A 137 22.06 -4.94 -2.98
N PHE A 138 21.34 -4.73 -1.87
CA PHE A 138 20.32 -5.64 -1.34
C PHE A 138 19.02 -5.67 -2.16
N GLY A 139 18.76 -4.64 -2.98
CA GLY A 139 17.50 -4.47 -3.70
C GLY A 139 16.98 -3.04 -3.69
N GLN A 140 15.65 -2.88 -3.57
CA GLN A 140 14.96 -1.59 -3.68
C GLN A 140 13.99 -1.39 -2.52
N VAL A 141 13.82 -0.14 -2.08
CA VAL A 141 12.78 0.25 -1.11
C VAL A 141 11.82 1.19 -1.81
N ILE A 142 10.52 0.90 -1.73
CA ILE A 142 9.46 1.74 -2.27
C ILE A 142 8.59 2.33 -1.16
N LYS A 143 8.09 3.55 -1.38
CA LYS A 143 6.85 3.98 -0.75
C LYS A 143 5.71 3.23 -1.43
N ALA A 144 4.92 2.53 -0.63
CA ALA A 144 3.72 1.84 -1.07
C ALA A 144 2.51 2.28 -0.25
N TYR A 145 1.30 2.03 -0.74
CA TYR A 145 0.06 2.17 0.03
C TYR A 145 -0.53 0.78 0.31
N ASP A 146 -0.73 0.47 1.59
CA ASP A 146 -1.33 -0.78 2.05
C ASP A 146 -2.86 -0.66 2.02
N HIS A 147 -3.49 -1.26 1.00
CA HIS A 147 -4.95 -1.19 0.83
C HIS A 147 -5.74 -1.99 1.89
N LYS A 148 -5.08 -2.85 2.69
CA LYS A 148 -5.72 -3.55 3.81
C LYS A 148 -5.94 -2.61 5.00
N TYR A 149 -4.88 -1.92 5.42
CA TYR A 149 -4.86 -1.06 6.61
C TYR A 149 -4.93 0.45 6.30
N GLN A 150 -5.04 0.81 5.03
CA GLN A 150 -5.21 2.19 4.53
C GLN A 150 -4.09 3.16 4.95
N GLN A 151 -2.85 2.68 4.97
CA GLN A 151 -1.66 3.43 5.41
C GLN A 151 -0.51 3.39 4.40
N TYR A 152 0.35 4.41 4.42
CA TYR A 152 1.61 4.37 3.67
C TYR A 152 2.66 3.54 4.43
N VAL A 153 3.41 2.73 3.69
CA VAL A 153 4.51 1.91 4.24
C VAL A 153 5.76 2.04 3.38
N ALA A 154 6.92 1.77 3.97
CA ALA A 154 8.12 1.46 3.22
C ALA A 154 8.16 -0.06 2.98
N LEU A 155 8.25 -0.48 1.72
CA LEU A 155 8.34 -1.89 1.33
C LEU A 155 9.72 -2.15 0.71
N LYS A 156 10.53 -2.97 1.38
CA LYS A 156 11.88 -3.37 0.93
C LYS A 156 11.78 -4.66 0.12
N LEU A 157 11.97 -4.58 -1.20
CA LEU A 157 12.04 -5.73 -2.10
C LEU A 157 13.50 -6.20 -2.21
N VAL A 158 13.79 -7.37 -1.64
CA VAL A 158 15.12 -8.00 -1.69
C VAL A 158 15.35 -8.68 -3.05
N ARG A 159 16.57 -8.60 -3.59
CA ARG A 159 16.96 -9.26 -4.85
C ARG A 159 16.77 -10.77 -4.83
N ASN A 160 16.45 -11.35 -5.98
CA ASN A 160 16.28 -12.77 -6.25
C ASN A 160 17.61 -13.56 -6.30
N GLU A 161 18.46 -13.42 -5.29
CA GLU A 161 19.71 -14.18 -5.15
C GLU A 161 19.78 -14.93 -3.82
N LYS A 162 20.26 -16.18 -3.83
CA LYS A 162 20.35 -17.04 -2.63
C LYS A 162 21.07 -16.39 -1.44
N ARG A 163 22.13 -15.61 -1.69
CA ARG A 163 22.87 -14.89 -0.64
C ARG A 163 22.02 -13.82 0.07
N PHE A 164 21.21 -13.08 -0.68
CA PHE A 164 20.36 -12.03 -0.14
C PHE A 164 19.13 -12.61 0.58
N HIS A 165 18.63 -13.78 0.18
CA HIS A 165 17.58 -14.49 0.92
C HIS A 165 18.04 -14.88 2.34
N ARG A 166 19.27 -15.41 2.47
CA ARG A 166 19.84 -15.73 3.79
C ARG A 166 20.02 -14.47 4.65
N GLN A 167 20.49 -13.37 4.06
CA GLN A 167 20.65 -12.10 4.79
C GLN A 167 19.29 -11.53 5.25
N ALA A 168 18.25 -11.60 4.40
CA ALA A 168 16.90 -11.17 4.77
C ALA A 168 16.31 -12.01 5.91
N GLN A 169 16.58 -13.31 5.97
CA GLN A 169 16.17 -14.17 7.09
C GLN A 169 16.82 -13.77 8.41
N GLU A 170 18.11 -13.41 8.40
CA GLU A 170 18.78 -12.90 9.61
C GLU A 170 18.27 -11.51 10.00
N GLU A 171 18.01 -10.61 9.03
CA GLU A 171 17.40 -9.29 9.28
C GLU A 171 16.02 -9.42 9.94
N ILE A 172 15.16 -10.31 9.42
CA ILE A 172 13.84 -10.64 9.99
C ILE A 172 14.00 -11.16 11.43
N ARG A 173 14.93 -12.10 11.66
CA ARG A 173 15.19 -12.68 13.00
C ARG A 173 15.65 -11.62 13.99
N ILE A 174 16.55 -10.73 13.58
CA ILE A 174 17.11 -9.66 14.44
C ILE A 174 16.03 -8.63 14.77
N LEU A 175 15.28 -8.14 13.78
CA LEU A 175 14.21 -7.16 14.01
C LEU A 175 13.09 -7.71 14.87
N ASP A 176 12.69 -8.98 14.69
CA ASP A 176 11.68 -9.62 15.53
C ASP A 176 12.15 -9.87 16.98
N HIS A 177 13.45 -10.13 17.19
CA HIS A 177 14.02 -10.21 18.53
C HIS A 177 14.04 -8.84 19.23
N LEU A 178 14.49 -7.79 18.53
CA LEU A 178 14.55 -6.43 19.06
C LEU A 178 13.16 -5.86 19.36
N ARG A 179 12.18 -6.09 18.47
CA ARG A 179 10.79 -5.63 18.67
C ARG A 179 10.14 -6.20 19.93
N ARG A 180 10.56 -7.39 20.38
CA ARG A 180 10.09 -7.99 21.65
C ARG A 180 10.68 -7.34 22.90
N GLN A 181 11.72 -6.54 22.77
CA GLN A 181 12.36 -5.77 23.86
C GLN A 181 11.93 -4.30 23.83
N ASP A 182 11.68 -3.75 22.63
CA ASP A 182 11.27 -2.37 22.39
C ASP A 182 9.74 -2.17 22.45
N SER A 183 9.14 -2.55 23.59
CA SER A 183 7.67 -2.57 23.76
C SER A 183 7.00 -1.19 23.81
N ASP A 184 7.75 -0.15 24.15
CA ASP A 184 7.32 1.25 24.20
C ASP A 184 7.79 2.07 22.98
N GLY A 185 8.61 1.49 22.09
CA GLY A 185 9.19 2.15 20.92
C GLY A 185 10.33 3.12 21.26
N SER A 186 10.88 3.09 22.47
CA SER A 186 11.91 4.02 22.94
C SER A 186 13.29 3.78 22.32
N TYR A 187 13.58 2.60 21.75
CA TYR A 187 14.93 2.23 21.33
C TYR A 187 15.36 2.83 19.98
N ASN A 188 14.51 3.63 19.32
CA ASN A 188 14.74 4.20 17.99
C ASN A 188 15.02 3.14 16.90
N ILE A 189 14.51 1.92 17.08
CA ILE A 189 14.66 0.80 16.15
C ILE A 189 13.49 0.83 15.16
N ILE A 190 13.75 0.51 13.89
CA ILE A 190 12.68 0.44 12.88
C ILE A 190 11.79 -0.80 13.11
N HIS A 191 10.48 -0.59 13.26
CA HIS A 191 9.53 -1.67 13.47
C HIS A 191 9.08 -2.29 12.14
N MET A 192 9.46 -3.54 11.91
CA MET A 192 8.91 -4.38 10.85
C MET A 192 7.44 -4.71 11.16
N LEU A 193 6.55 -4.36 10.24
CA LEU A 193 5.12 -4.63 10.31
C LEU A 193 4.77 -6.06 9.86
N ASP A 194 5.39 -6.51 8.77
CA ASP A 194 5.02 -7.72 8.03
C ASP A 194 6.20 -8.20 7.18
N HIS A 195 6.26 -9.50 6.87
CA HIS A 195 7.22 -10.06 5.93
C HIS A 195 6.63 -11.21 5.12
N PHE A 196 6.91 -11.26 3.82
CA PHE A 196 6.37 -12.28 2.91
C PHE A 196 7.27 -12.50 1.69
N SER A 197 7.01 -13.57 0.94
CA SER A 197 7.62 -13.83 -0.37
C SER A 197 6.66 -13.46 -1.51
N PHE A 198 7.19 -12.80 -2.54
CA PHE A 198 6.48 -12.49 -3.79
C PHE A 198 7.43 -12.65 -5.00
N PRO A 199 6.95 -13.02 -6.20
CA PRO A 199 5.69 -13.74 -6.46
C PRO A 199 5.61 -15.06 -5.69
N TYR A 200 4.41 -15.52 -5.36
CA TYR A 200 4.24 -16.80 -4.65
C TYR A 200 4.52 -17.96 -5.61
N LYS A 201 5.42 -18.87 -5.19
CA LYS A 201 5.64 -20.16 -5.85
C LYS A 201 5.61 -21.22 -4.76
N GLU A 202 4.79 -22.24 -4.94
CA GLU A 202 4.85 -23.45 -4.11
C GLU A 202 6.25 -24.08 -4.20
N LYS A 203 6.64 -24.78 -3.15
CA LYS A 203 7.97 -25.41 -3.02
C LYS A 203 8.01 -26.80 -3.64
#